data_AF-D8Q9X0-F1
#
_entry.id   AF-D8Q9X0-F1
#
_cell.length_a   1.000
_cell.length_b   1.000
_cell.length_c   1.000
_cell.angle_alpha   90.00
_cell.angle_beta   90.00
_cell.angle_gamma   90.00
#
_symmetry.space_group_name_H-M   'P 1'
#
loop_
_entity.id
_entity.type
_entity.pdbx_description
1 polymer ?
#
loop_
_entity_poly.entity_id
_entity_poly.type
_entity_poly.pdbx_seq_one_letter_code
_entity_poly.pdbx_strand_id
1 'polypeptide(L)'
;MAPLPKSVEIIAEHVLTQLTNSKNRPLFVALQGPQGSGKSYTADLLAAHLSAPPHALRVAQLSIDDLYLPHDALVALAKTGNPLWRGRGQPGTHDVELGVQLLTKLKEGKEKVELPRFEKSLFNGEGDRLPMDGTGPVVQPPVDVVLLEGWCTGFYPITIEELEQRWDSHWREERVRLGLEDNELGTMDHVIAINDALKKYVKLWEFFDVFVQLVPAPTEASPYAVIYKWRLEQEHNMKAKNGGKGMTDEAVKKFVDRYIPGYVFFSDGVTDGLVGRVEGVDVPLKADNAPAKATETLPTPTDAPSEDDDKPRQPTHPPSWRGRGLRLIIAPDRSVVGMEHF
;
A
#
# COMPACT_ATOMS: atom_id res chain seq x y z
N MET A 1 17.72 -26.67 2.66
CA MET A 1 16.90 -25.45 2.70
C MET A 1 15.61 -25.74 1.99
N ALA A 2 14.47 -25.25 2.49
CA ALA A 2 13.23 -25.30 1.72
C ALA A 2 13.41 -24.51 0.42
N PRO A 3 12.76 -24.90 -0.70
CA PRO A 3 12.82 -24.13 -1.93
C PRO A 3 12.29 -22.71 -1.70
N LEU A 4 12.88 -21.74 -2.40
CA LEU A 4 12.42 -20.36 -2.36
C LEU A 4 10.99 -20.29 -2.92
N PRO A 5 10.04 -19.59 -2.27
CA PRO A 5 8.69 -19.48 -2.80
C PRO A 5 8.69 -18.81 -4.17
N LYS A 6 7.81 -19.27 -5.08
CA LYS A 6 7.76 -18.78 -6.46
C LYS A 6 7.55 -17.26 -6.56
N SER A 7 6.78 -16.69 -5.65
CA SER A 7 6.61 -15.23 -5.57
C SER A 7 7.93 -14.50 -5.33
N VAL A 8 8.75 -15.00 -4.42
CA VAL A 8 10.05 -14.39 -4.09
C VAL A 8 11.02 -14.53 -5.26
N GLU A 9 11.04 -15.67 -5.96
CA GLU A 9 11.86 -15.85 -7.17
C GLU A 9 11.54 -14.79 -8.24
N ILE A 10 10.26 -14.64 -8.59
CA ILE A 10 9.83 -13.70 -9.64
C ILE A 10 10.11 -12.26 -9.22
N ILE A 11 9.84 -11.90 -7.97
CA ILE A 11 10.07 -10.55 -7.47
C ILE A 11 11.57 -10.24 -7.44
N ALA A 12 12.41 -11.18 -6.99
CA ALA A 12 13.85 -11.00 -6.94
C ALA A 12 14.44 -10.76 -8.34
N GLU A 13 14.02 -11.54 -9.34
CA GLU A 13 14.44 -11.36 -10.73
C GLU A 13 14.08 -9.96 -11.26
N HIS A 14 12.85 -9.50 -11.00
CA HIS A 14 12.40 -8.15 -11.37
C HIS A 14 13.22 -7.07 -10.67
N VAL A 15 13.40 -7.16 -9.36
CA VAL A 15 14.18 -6.20 -8.55
C VAL A 15 15.63 -6.13 -9.03
N LEU A 16 16.27 -7.27 -9.26
CA LEU A 16 17.66 -7.34 -9.75
C LEU A 16 17.80 -6.69 -11.13
N THR A 17 16.84 -6.95 -12.04
CA THR A 17 16.81 -6.32 -13.36
C THR A 17 16.75 -4.79 -13.24
N GLN A 18 15.86 -4.26 -12.39
CA GLN A 18 15.73 -2.81 -12.18
C GLN A 18 16.92 -2.20 -11.45
N LEU A 19 17.56 -2.97 -10.55
CA LEU A 19 18.76 -2.55 -9.84
C LEU A 19 19.95 -2.34 -10.78
N THR A 20 20.15 -3.24 -11.76
CA THR A 20 21.24 -3.08 -12.75
C THR A 20 21.10 -1.80 -13.58
N ASN A 21 19.86 -1.33 -13.78
CA ASN A 21 19.58 -0.08 -14.49
C ASN A 21 19.74 1.18 -13.59
N SER A 22 19.84 1.01 -12.27
CA SER A 22 19.93 2.09 -11.30
C SER A 22 21.39 2.38 -10.94
N LYS A 23 21.97 3.46 -11.48
CA LYS A 23 23.36 3.83 -11.22
C LYS A 23 23.48 4.74 -9.98
N ASN A 24 24.30 4.32 -9.02
CA ASN A 24 24.80 5.11 -7.87
C ASN A 24 23.75 5.63 -6.86
N ARG A 25 22.59 5.00 -6.74
CA ARG A 25 21.61 5.29 -5.68
C ARG A 25 20.86 4.03 -5.25
N PRO A 26 20.31 3.97 -4.02
CA PRO A 26 19.45 2.86 -3.62
C PRO A 26 18.24 2.75 -4.55
N LEU A 27 17.85 1.52 -4.88
CA LEU A 27 16.59 1.22 -5.56
C LEU A 27 15.46 1.14 -4.52
N PHE A 28 14.44 1.98 -4.66
CA PHE A 28 13.29 1.96 -3.77
C PHE A 28 12.18 1.08 -4.36
N VAL A 29 11.82 0.01 -3.65
CA VAL A 29 10.83 -0.98 -4.09
C VAL A 29 9.66 -0.97 -3.11
N ALA A 30 8.47 -0.71 -3.64
CA ALA A 30 7.22 -0.89 -2.90
C ALA A 30 6.71 -2.32 -3.04
N LEU A 31 6.13 -2.87 -1.97
CA LEU A 31 5.40 -4.13 -2.00
C LEU A 31 4.02 -3.97 -1.34
N GLN A 32 2.98 -3.99 -2.16
CA GLN A 32 1.59 -3.87 -1.74
C GLN A 32 0.89 -5.22 -1.80
N GLY A 33 -0.02 -5.46 -0.85
CA GLY A 33 -0.93 -6.60 -0.90
C GLY A 33 -1.98 -6.49 0.20
N PRO A 34 -3.12 -7.18 0.08
CA PRO A 34 -4.15 -7.11 1.09
C PRO A 34 -3.76 -7.85 2.38
N GLN A 35 -4.55 -7.68 3.46
CA GLN A 35 -4.28 -8.35 4.73
C GLN A 35 -4.27 -9.88 4.56
N GLY A 36 -3.27 -10.53 5.15
CA GLY A 36 -3.10 -11.97 5.09
C GLY A 36 -2.62 -12.53 3.75
N SER A 37 -2.40 -11.71 2.70
CA SER A 37 -1.83 -12.14 1.39
C SER A 37 -0.45 -12.78 1.47
N GLY A 38 0.29 -12.55 2.56
CA GLY A 38 1.69 -12.97 2.71
C GLY A 38 2.71 -11.87 2.40
N LYS A 39 2.27 -10.64 2.10
CA LYS A 39 3.14 -9.51 1.73
C LYS A 39 4.37 -9.30 2.64
N SER A 40 4.19 -9.29 3.97
CA SER A 40 5.30 -9.10 4.91
C SER A 40 6.24 -10.32 4.93
N TYR A 41 5.70 -11.53 4.83
CA TYR A 41 6.49 -12.76 4.68
C TYR A 41 7.30 -12.78 3.38
N THR A 42 6.70 -12.35 2.27
CA THR A 42 7.38 -12.19 0.99
C THR A 42 8.48 -11.14 1.07
N ALA A 43 8.24 -9.99 1.73
CA ALA A 43 9.24 -8.96 1.95
C ALA A 43 10.45 -9.49 2.75
N ASP A 44 10.20 -10.20 3.86
CA ASP A 44 11.26 -10.78 4.69
C ASP A 44 12.12 -11.78 3.90
N LEU A 45 11.48 -12.69 3.16
CA LEU A 45 12.20 -13.66 2.34
C LEU A 45 12.94 -13.02 1.17
N LEU A 46 12.36 -12.00 0.55
CA LEU A 46 13.01 -11.25 -0.52
C LEU A 46 14.25 -10.53 0.01
N ALA A 47 14.16 -9.85 1.15
CA ALA A 47 15.29 -9.19 1.78
C ALA A 47 16.40 -10.19 2.12
N ALA A 48 16.05 -11.33 2.71
CA ALA A 48 17.00 -12.39 3.03
C ALA A 48 17.66 -12.98 1.77
N HIS A 49 16.89 -13.20 0.70
CA HIS A 49 17.38 -13.75 -0.56
C HIS A 49 18.34 -12.78 -1.28
N LEU A 50 17.97 -11.50 -1.39
CA LEU A 50 18.81 -10.46 -1.98
C LEU A 50 20.09 -10.19 -1.18
N SER A 51 20.04 -10.37 0.15
CA SER A 51 21.20 -10.19 1.03
C SER A 51 22.14 -11.40 1.03
N ALA A 52 21.67 -12.58 0.62
CA ALA A 52 22.48 -13.79 0.55
C ALA A 52 23.37 -13.82 -0.71
N PRO A 53 24.47 -14.61 -0.71
CA PRO A 53 25.21 -14.92 -1.93
C PRO A 53 24.29 -15.56 -2.99
N PRO A 54 24.47 -15.26 -4.29
CA PRO A 54 25.58 -14.48 -4.86
C PRO A 54 25.35 -12.96 -4.88
N HIS A 55 24.18 -12.48 -4.48
CA HIS A 55 23.80 -11.06 -4.64
C HIS A 55 24.46 -10.16 -3.61
N ALA A 56 24.51 -10.59 -2.34
CA ALA A 56 25.15 -9.88 -1.23
C ALA A 56 24.76 -8.39 -1.11
N LEU A 57 23.50 -8.06 -1.43
CA LEU A 57 22.98 -6.70 -1.40
C LEU A 57 22.67 -6.27 0.03
N ARG A 58 22.79 -4.98 0.31
CA ARG A 58 22.37 -4.38 1.59
C ARG A 58 20.97 -3.85 1.43
N VAL A 59 20.05 -4.56 2.06
CA VAL A 59 18.61 -4.29 1.98
C VAL A 59 18.13 -3.63 3.27
N ALA A 60 17.54 -2.45 3.14
CA ALA A 60 16.76 -1.83 4.21
C ALA A 60 15.29 -2.22 4.04
N GLN A 61 14.62 -2.63 5.12
CA GLN A 61 13.20 -3.01 5.07
C GLN A 61 12.41 -2.17 6.06
N LEU A 62 11.29 -1.61 5.60
CA LEU A 62 10.36 -0.83 6.40
C LEU A 62 8.92 -1.30 6.13
N SER A 63 8.14 -1.57 7.18
CA SER A 63 6.69 -1.72 7.03
C SER A 63 6.02 -0.36 7.22
N ILE A 64 4.97 -0.06 6.46
CA ILE A 64 4.16 1.13 6.74
C ILE A 64 3.54 1.05 8.15
N ASP A 65 3.27 -0.16 8.65
CA ASP A 65 2.74 -0.37 10.00
C ASP A 65 3.73 0.09 11.09
N ASP A 66 5.05 0.09 10.83
CA ASP A 66 6.03 0.62 11.78
C ASP A 66 5.97 2.16 11.88
N LEU A 67 5.33 2.80 10.91
CA LEU A 67 5.07 4.24 10.88
C LEU A 67 3.73 4.61 11.52
N TYR A 68 2.99 3.72 12.17
CA TYR A 68 1.80 4.14 12.92
C TYR A 68 2.14 5.27 13.91
N LEU A 69 1.18 6.18 14.09
CA LEU A 69 1.26 7.23 15.10
C LEU A 69 1.45 6.62 16.50
N PRO A 70 2.12 7.31 17.44
CA PRO A 70 2.14 6.90 18.84
C PRO A 70 0.73 6.77 19.42
N HIS A 71 0.57 5.96 20.46
CA HIS A 71 -0.73 5.60 21.05
C HIS A 71 -1.59 6.82 21.37
N ASP A 72 -1.04 7.82 22.06
CA ASP A 72 -1.75 9.05 22.41
C ASP A 72 -2.33 9.79 21.18
N ALA A 73 -1.58 9.79 20.07
CA ALA A 73 -2.02 10.40 18.82
C ALA A 73 -3.09 9.57 18.11
N LEU A 74 -3.02 8.23 18.18
CA LEU A 74 -4.09 7.34 17.71
C LEU A 74 -5.37 7.54 18.52
N VAL A 75 -5.27 7.66 19.85
CA VAL A 75 -6.40 7.95 20.74
C VAL A 75 -7.01 9.32 20.43
N ALA A 76 -6.19 10.34 20.19
CA ALA A 76 -6.66 11.66 19.79
C ALA A 76 -7.39 11.60 18.44
N LEU A 77 -6.85 10.87 17.46
CA LEU A 77 -7.47 10.70 16.15
C LEU A 77 -8.82 9.97 16.25
N ALA A 78 -8.91 8.91 17.06
CA ALA A 78 -10.16 8.16 17.26
C ALA A 78 -11.28 9.04 17.85
N LYS A 79 -10.94 10.05 18.66
CA LYS A 79 -11.89 11.00 19.25
C LYS A 79 -12.51 11.99 18.24
N THR A 80 -11.99 12.04 17.01
CA THR A 80 -12.59 12.85 15.92
C THR A 80 -13.94 12.31 15.45
N GLY A 81 -14.30 11.08 15.83
CA GLY A 81 -15.61 10.49 15.56
C GLY A 81 -15.69 9.62 14.30
N ASN A 82 -14.66 9.64 13.44
CA ASN A 82 -14.62 8.80 12.24
C ASN A 82 -14.42 7.31 12.62
N PRO A 83 -15.37 6.41 12.32
CA PRO A 83 -15.26 4.98 12.65
C PRO A 83 -14.07 4.28 12.00
N LEU A 84 -13.62 4.74 10.83
CA LEU A 84 -12.48 4.18 10.12
C LEU A 84 -11.15 4.42 10.88
N TRP A 85 -11.11 5.47 11.71
CA TRP A 85 -9.98 5.81 12.59
C TRP A 85 -10.12 5.32 14.05
N ARG A 86 -11.07 4.41 14.35
CA ARG A 86 -11.15 3.77 15.67
C ARG A 86 -9.99 2.78 15.87
N GLY A 87 -8.81 3.30 16.18
CA GLY A 87 -7.55 2.56 16.25
C GLY A 87 -6.76 2.59 14.93
N ARG A 88 -5.58 1.96 14.94
CA ARG A 88 -4.63 1.96 13.82
C ARG A 88 -5.17 1.24 12.56
N GLY A 89 -4.78 1.69 11.37
CA GLY A 89 -4.99 0.95 10.12
C GLY A 89 -5.10 1.83 8.87
N GLN A 90 -6.13 2.67 8.84
CA GLN A 90 -6.49 3.48 7.68
C GLN A 90 -5.54 4.66 7.45
N PRO A 91 -5.40 5.19 6.21
CA PRO A 91 -4.68 6.44 5.98
C PRO A 91 -5.13 7.54 6.94
N GLY A 92 -4.16 8.25 7.50
CA GLY A 92 -4.35 9.16 8.63
C GLY A 92 -3.81 8.61 9.95
N THR A 93 -3.69 7.29 10.11
CA THR A 93 -3.14 6.68 11.34
C THR A 93 -1.62 6.54 11.33
N HIS A 94 -0.93 6.98 10.28
CA HIS A 94 0.54 6.87 10.15
C HIS A 94 1.21 8.24 10.22
N ASP A 95 2.42 8.27 10.76
CA ASP A 95 3.34 9.39 10.77
C ASP A 95 4.11 9.44 9.44
N VAL A 96 3.42 10.02 8.46
CA VAL A 96 3.91 10.17 7.09
C VAL A 96 5.19 11.01 7.04
N GLU A 97 5.28 12.03 7.88
CA GLU A 97 6.43 12.94 7.92
C GLU A 97 7.70 12.20 8.39
N LEU A 98 7.60 11.38 9.44
CA LEU A 98 8.68 10.49 9.84
C LEU A 98 9.11 9.56 8.68
N GLY A 99 8.15 8.97 7.96
CA GLY A 99 8.43 8.13 6.80
C GLY A 99 9.23 8.87 5.71
N VAL A 100 8.82 10.09 5.35
CA VAL A 100 9.52 10.93 4.35
C VAL A 100 10.94 11.25 4.82
N GLN A 101 11.14 11.56 6.10
CA GLN A 101 12.46 11.84 6.67
C GLN A 101 13.38 10.62 6.59
N LEU A 102 12.88 9.44 6.95
CA LEU A 102 13.64 8.18 6.90
C LEU A 102 14.03 7.81 5.47
N LEU A 103 13.09 7.85 4.53
CA LEU A 103 13.36 7.54 3.13
C LEU A 103 14.33 8.55 2.49
N THR A 104 14.26 9.82 2.88
CA THR A 104 15.23 10.85 2.49
C THR A 104 16.64 10.49 2.97
N LYS A 105 16.80 10.16 4.26
CA LYS A 105 18.11 9.78 4.82
C LYS A 105 18.68 8.54 4.16
N LEU A 106 17.85 7.52 3.93
CA LEU A 106 18.25 6.30 3.22
C LEU A 106 18.69 6.60 1.78
N LYS A 107 17.97 7.48 1.09
CA LYS A 107 18.31 7.91 -0.29
C LYS A 107 19.64 8.65 -0.34
N GLU A 108 19.91 9.51 0.64
CA GLU A 108 21.17 10.25 0.73
C GLU A 108 22.36 9.36 1.11
N GLY A 109 22.14 8.34 1.93
CA GLY A 109 23.17 7.35 2.27
C GLY A 109 24.39 7.92 2.99
N LYS A 110 24.24 9.03 3.72
CA LYS A 110 25.35 9.73 4.41
C LYS A 110 25.54 9.31 5.86
N GLU A 111 24.48 8.86 6.51
CA GLU A 111 24.47 8.51 7.93
C GLU A 111 23.72 7.20 8.18
N LYS A 112 23.96 6.59 9.35
CA LYS A 112 23.15 5.47 9.83
C LYS A 112 21.73 5.93 10.12
N VAL A 113 20.75 5.08 9.82
CA VAL A 113 19.32 5.38 10.03
C VAL A 113 18.73 4.33 10.95
N GLU A 114 18.20 4.74 12.10
CA GLU A 114 17.36 3.87 12.92
C GLU A 114 15.95 3.85 12.35
N LEU A 115 15.37 2.66 12.17
CA LEU A 115 14.01 2.48 11.70
C LEU A 115 13.05 2.35 12.90
N PRO A 116 11.84 2.91 12.82
CA PRO A 116 10.85 2.81 13.89
C PRO A 116 10.35 1.37 14.00
N ARG A 117 9.75 1.07 15.15
CA ARG A 117 9.05 -0.18 15.40
C ARG A 117 7.71 0.13 16.05
N PHE A 118 6.66 -0.56 15.63
CA PHE A 118 5.37 -0.45 16.28
C PHE A 118 5.00 -1.77 16.98
N GLU A 119 4.89 -1.75 18.30
CA GLU A 119 4.53 -2.94 19.08
C GLU A 119 3.01 -3.00 19.25
N LYS A 120 2.39 -3.88 18.45
CA LYS A 120 0.93 -4.04 18.36
C LYS A 120 0.29 -4.56 19.66
N SER A 121 1.06 -5.20 20.55
CA SER A 121 0.54 -5.77 21.80
C SER A 121 0.42 -4.79 22.97
N LEU A 122 1.08 -3.64 22.91
CA LEU A 122 0.97 -2.60 23.95
C LEU A 122 -0.47 -2.06 24.04
N PHE A 123 -0.81 -1.43 25.17
CA PHE A 123 -2.13 -0.84 25.42
C PHE A 123 -3.29 -1.80 25.10
N ASN A 124 -3.22 -3.03 25.63
CA ASN A 124 -4.23 -4.08 25.39
C ASN A 124 -4.50 -4.39 23.91
N GLY A 125 -3.48 -4.28 23.06
CA GLY A 125 -3.60 -4.58 21.64
C GLY A 125 -3.91 -3.36 20.77
N GLU A 126 -4.06 -2.17 21.33
CA GLU A 126 -4.16 -0.91 20.58
C GLU A 126 -2.82 -0.55 19.93
N GLY A 127 -1.72 -0.88 20.62
CA GLY A 127 -0.34 -0.75 20.18
C GLY A 127 0.27 0.63 20.39
N ASP A 128 1.60 0.70 20.35
CA ASP A 128 2.35 1.95 20.44
C ASP A 128 3.69 1.88 19.70
N ARG A 129 4.22 3.04 19.33
CA ARG A 129 5.56 3.16 18.75
C ARG A 129 6.61 3.01 19.85
N LEU A 130 7.58 2.13 19.62
CA LEU A 130 8.73 1.99 20.51
C LEU A 130 9.68 3.18 20.35
N PRO A 131 10.42 3.58 21.41
CA PRO A 131 11.44 4.63 21.32
C PRO A 131 12.48 4.35 20.23
N MET A 132 12.93 5.42 19.57
CA MET A 132 14.07 5.41 18.65
C MET A 132 15.33 5.85 19.43
N ASP A 133 15.78 4.98 20.33
CA ASP A 133 16.89 5.20 21.27
C ASP A 133 18.14 4.37 20.93
N GLY A 134 18.19 3.79 19.73
CA GLY A 134 19.24 2.90 19.25
C GLY A 134 18.98 1.42 19.52
N THR A 135 17.86 1.05 20.16
CA THR A 135 17.48 -0.36 20.36
C THR A 135 16.74 -0.95 19.17
N GLY A 136 16.34 -0.13 18.18
CA GLY A 136 15.69 -0.56 16.95
C GLY A 136 16.66 -1.06 15.86
N PRO A 137 16.12 -1.48 14.70
CA PRO A 137 16.93 -1.82 13.53
C PRO A 137 17.70 -0.59 13.03
N VAL A 138 19.02 -0.70 12.93
CA VAL A 138 19.89 0.37 12.41
C VAL A 138 20.43 -0.03 11.05
N VAL A 139 20.08 0.75 10.03
CA VAL A 139 20.58 0.61 8.66
C VAL A 139 21.86 1.39 8.50
N GLN A 140 22.92 0.72 8.05
CA GLN A 140 24.22 1.32 7.75
C GLN A 140 24.31 1.68 6.26
N PRO A 141 24.85 2.86 5.91
CA PRO A 141 25.12 3.20 4.52
C PRO A 141 26.37 2.48 3.97
N PRO A 142 26.52 2.41 2.64
CA PRO A 142 25.47 2.65 1.64
C PRO A 142 24.30 1.62 1.70
N VAL A 143 23.24 1.82 0.95
CA VAL A 143 22.12 0.87 0.84
C VAL A 143 21.91 0.59 -0.64
N ASP A 144 21.68 -0.68 -1.00
CA ASP A 144 21.49 -1.06 -2.40
C ASP A 144 20.00 -1.10 -2.75
N VAL A 145 19.17 -1.61 -1.84
CA VAL A 145 17.72 -1.72 -2.00
C VAL A 145 17.00 -1.26 -0.73
N VAL A 146 15.96 -0.44 -0.89
CA VAL A 146 15.01 -0.09 0.18
C VAL A 146 13.66 -0.73 -0.15
N LEU A 147 13.23 -1.69 0.66
CA LEU A 147 11.92 -2.32 0.56
C LEU A 147 10.95 -1.64 1.52
N LEU A 148 9.84 -1.12 0.99
CA LEU A 148 8.72 -0.65 1.81
C LEU A 148 7.47 -1.47 1.50
N GLU A 149 6.95 -2.17 2.49
CA GLU A 149 5.73 -2.96 2.35
C GLU A 149 4.54 -2.35 3.08
N GLY A 150 3.33 -2.48 2.53
CA GLY A 150 2.12 -1.99 3.20
C GLY A 150 0.85 -2.27 2.43
N TRP A 151 -0.27 -2.36 3.14
CA TRP A 151 -1.56 -2.75 2.53
C TRP A 151 -2.18 -1.63 1.68
N CYS A 152 -1.97 -0.37 2.07
CA CYS A 152 -2.40 0.83 1.34
C CYS A 152 -1.24 1.53 0.62
N THR A 153 -0.07 0.88 0.52
CA THR A 153 1.08 1.43 -0.21
C THR A 153 0.68 1.69 -1.65
N GLY A 154 0.93 2.90 -2.16
CA GLY A 154 0.54 3.28 -3.52
C GLY A 154 -0.95 3.59 -3.72
N PHE A 155 -1.77 3.66 -2.66
CA PHE A 155 -3.12 4.20 -2.79
C PHE A 155 -3.06 5.72 -2.97
N TYR A 156 -3.84 6.25 -3.91
CA TYR A 156 -3.90 7.67 -4.21
C TYR A 156 -5.26 8.26 -3.83
N PRO A 157 -5.29 9.56 -3.46
CA PRO A 157 -6.56 10.25 -3.33
C PRO A 157 -7.23 10.42 -4.70
N ILE A 158 -8.55 10.44 -4.70
CA ILE A 158 -9.41 10.65 -5.87
C ILE A 158 -10.15 11.99 -5.76
N THR A 159 -10.73 12.44 -6.87
CA THR A 159 -11.60 13.61 -6.89
C THR A 159 -12.87 13.34 -6.08
N ILE A 160 -13.57 14.40 -5.64
CA ILE A 160 -14.83 14.24 -4.90
C ILE A 160 -15.90 13.65 -5.83
N GLU A 161 -15.91 14.05 -7.10
CA GLU A 161 -16.82 13.54 -8.12
C GLU A 161 -16.65 12.03 -8.32
N GLU A 162 -15.41 11.54 -8.40
CA GLU A 162 -15.11 10.11 -8.49
C GLU A 162 -15.52 9.37 -7.20
N LEU A 163 -15.31 9.98 -6.04
CA LEU A 163 -15.69 9.39 -4.76
C LEU A 163 -17.22 9.23 -4.65
N GLU A 164 -17.98 10.26 -5.02
CA GLU A 164 -19.45 10.22 -5.08
C GLU A 164 -19.94 9.13 -6.06
N GLN A 165 -19.34 9.06 -7.24
CA GLN A 165 -19.67 8.04 -8.23
C GLN A 165 -19.43 6.62 -7.68
N ARG A 166 -18.26 6.36 -7.09
CA ARG A 166 -17.95 5.05 -6.47
C ARG A 166 -18.84 4.73 -5.29
N TRP A 167 -19.23 5.75 -4.51
CA TRP A 167 -20.12 5.61 -3.37
C TRP A 167 -21.50 5.08 -3.79
N ASP A 168 -22.07 5.64 -4.86
CA ASP A 168 -23.41 5.27 -5.33
C ASP A 168 -23.44 4.01 -6.21
N SER A 169 -22.29 3.58 -6.74
CA SER A 169 -22.15 2.39 -7.58
C SER A 169 -21.37 1.27 -6.88
N HIS A 170 -20.08 1.17 -7.12
CA HIS A 170 -19.23 0.04 -6.74
C HIS A 170 -19.27 -0.25 -5.22
N TRP A 171 -19.23 0.79 -4.38
CA TRP A 171 -19.30 0.63 -2.93
C TRP A 171 -20.63 0.04 -2.46
N ARG A 172 -21.74 0.49 -3.05
CA ARG A 172 -23.08 -0.03 -2.73
C ARG A 172 -23.18 -1.52 -3.06
N GLU A 173 -22.64 -1.94 -4.20
CA GLU A 173 -22.63 -3.36 -4.61
C GLU A 173 -21.76 -4.22 -3.69
N GLU A 174 -20.54 -3.77 -3.40
CA GLU A 174 -19.59 -4.54 -2.57
C GLU A 174 -20.07 -4.69 -1.14
N ARG A 175 -20.76 -3.68 -0.58
CA ARG A 175 -21.41 -3.79 0.73
C ARG A 175 -22.43 -4.92 0.78
N VAL A 176 -23.24 -5.06 -0.26
CA VAL A 176 -24.23 -6.15 -0.36
C VAL A 176 -23.53 -7.50 -0.51
N ARG A 177 -22.56 -7.61 -1.43
CA ARG A 177 -21.83 -8.86 -1.69
C ARG A 177 -21.08 -9.38 -0.46
N LEU A 178 -20.51 -8.48 0.35
CA LEU A 178 -19.72 -8.82 1.53
C LEU A 178 -20.53 -8.82 2.84
N GLY A 179 -21.82 -8.44 2.80
CA GLY A 179 -22.67 -8.36 4.00
C GLY A 179 -22.12 -7.38 5.04
N LEU A 180 -21.79 -6.15 4.61
CA LEU A 180 -21.22 -5.14 5.49
C LEU A 180 -22.32 -4.32 6.19
N GLU A 181 -22.23 -4.18 7.51
CA GLU A 181 -23.18 -3.42 8.33
C GLU A 181 -22.86 -1.91 8.35
N ASP A 182 -23.90 -1.07 8.23
CA ASP A 182 -23.82 0.39 8.09
C ASP A 182 -23.08 1.11 9.24
N ASN A 183 -23.17 0.57 10.44
CA ASN A 183 -22.65 1.18 11.68
C ASN A 183 -21.12 1.13 11.81
N GLU A 184 -20.43 0.27 11.05
CA GLU A 184 -18.98 0.06 11.18
C GLU A 184 -18.15 0.74 10.07
N LEU A 185 -18.78 1.14 8.97
CA LEU A 185 -18.09 1.62 7.77
C LEU A 185 -18.09 3.14 7.59
N GLY A 186 -18.89 3.86 8.37
CA GLY A 186 -18.99 5.31 8.30
C GLY A 186 -19.81 5.83 7.12
N THR A 187 -19.82 7.15 6.97
CA THR A 187 -20.54 7.90 5.94
C THR A 187 -19.59 8.28 4.81
N MET A 188 -20.11 8.87 3.74
CA MET A 188 -19.27 9.41 2.66
C MET A 188 -18.27 10.45 3.20
N ASP A 189 -18.68 11.32 4.13
CA ASP A 189 -17.79 12.29 4.79
C ASP A 189 -16.61 11.61 5.50
N HIS A 190 -16.85 10.45 6.12
CA HIS A 190 -15.78 9.68 6.75
C HIS A 190 -14.77 9.15 5.71
N VAL A 191 -15.21 8.75 4.53
CA VAL A 191 -14.33 8.33 3.42
C VAL A 191 -13.63 9.53 2.79
N ILE A 192 -14.30 10.68 2.66
CA ILE A 192 -13.68 11.95 2.24
C ILE A 192 -12.54 12.34 3.18
N ALA A 193 -12.69 12.15 4.49
CA ALA A 193 -11.61 12.39 5.45
C ALA A 193 -10.41 11.44 5.25
N ILE A 194 -10.64 10.16 4.88
CA ILE A 194 -9.56 9.23 4.50
C ILE A 194 -8.89 9.69 3.20
N ASN A 195 -9.68 10.10 2.22
CA ASN A 195 -9.20 10.63 0.94
C ASN A 195 -8.31 11.87 1.15
N ASP A 196 -8.69 12.79 2.04
CA ASP A 196 -7.88 13.95 2.38
C ASP A 196 -6.58 13.56 3.09
N ALA A 197 -6.64 12.59 4.02
CA ALA A 197 -5.44 12.07 4.67
C ALA A 197 -4.45 11.44 3.67
N LEU A 198 -4.95 10.74 2.65
CA LEU A 198 -4.13 10.12 1.59
C LEU A 198 -3.30 11.12 0.80
N LYS A 199 -3.70 12.39 0.69
CA LYS A 199 -2.92 13.45 0.03
C LYS A 199 -1.49 13.54 0.57
N LYS A 200 -1.31 13.33 1.88
CA LYS A 200 0.00 13.35 2.53
C LYS A 200 0.86 12.15 2.11
N TYR A 201 0.25 10.98 1.90
CA TYR A 201 0.93 9.72 1.58
C TYR A 201 1.58 9.75 0.20
N VAL A 202 1.07 10.56 -0.73
CA VAL A 202 1.67 10.74 -2.06
C VAL A 202 3.17 11.09 -1.96
N LYS A 203 3.58 11.85 -0.94
CA LYS A 203 4.99 12.18 -0.70
C LYS A 203 5.88 10.95 -0.42
N LEU A 204 5.33 9.89 0.18
CA LEU A 204 6.04 8.61 0.36
C LEU A 204 6.16 7.86 -0.97
N TRP A 205 5.10 7.90 -1.78
CA TRP A 205 5.05 7.17 -3.05
C TRP A 205 6.07 7.70 -4.05
N GLU A 206 6.38 9.01 -4.00
CA GLU A 206 7.40 9.66 -4.83
C GLU A 206 8.82 9.09 -4.67
N PHE A 207 9.09 8.30 -3.62
CA PHE A 207 10.38 7.63 -3.46
C PHE A 207 10.52 6.39 -4.33
N PHE A 208 9.42 5.72 -4.70
CA PHE A 208 9.48 4.40 -5.30
C PHE A 208 9.91 4.42 -6.76
N ASP A 209 10.80 3.49 -7.09
CA ASP A 209 11.26 3.20 -8.44
C ASP A 209 10.53 2.01 -9.04
N VAL A 210 10.27 1.00 -8.20
CA VAL A 210 9.67 -0.28 -8.57
C VAL A 210 8.50 -0.54 -7.66
N PHE A 211 7.44 -1.13 -8.21
CA PHE A 211 6.26 -1.47 -7.45
C PHE A 211 5.87 -2.91 -7.68
N VAL A 212 5.70 -3.65 -6.58
CA VAL A 212 5.24 -5.03 -6.59
C VAL A 212 3.87 -5.09 -5.94
N GLN A 213 2.91 -5.72 -6.60
CA GLN A 213 1.55 -5.87 -6.10
C GLN A 213 1.17 -7.35 -5.98
N LEU A 214 0.75 -7.80 -4.81
CA LEU A 214 0.10 -9.09 -4.62
C LEU A 214 -1.41 -8.89 -4.70
N VAL A 215 -2.04 -9.39 -5.76
CA VAL A 215 -3.49 -9.27 -5.96
C VAL A 215 -4.16 -10.63 -5.87
N PRO A 216 -5.31 -10.75 -5.21
CA PRO A 216 -6.05 -12.01 -5.23
C PRO A 216 -6.53 -12.35 -6.64
N ALA A 217 -6.49 -13.64 -6.99
CA ALA A 217 -7.18 -14.14 -8.17
C ALA A 217 -8.68 -13.81 -8.08
N PRO A 218 -9.32 -13.40 -9.19
CA PRO A 218 -10.75 -13.11 -9.21
C PRO A 218 -11.57 -14.27 -8.65
N THR A 219 -12.58 -13.96 -7.84
CA THR A 219 -13.56 -14.93 -7.35
C THR A 219 -14.96 -14.49 -7.73
N GLU A 220 -15.92 -15.42 -7.79
CA GLU A 220 -17.30 -15.11 -8.20
C GLU A 220 -18.07 -14.22 -7.20
N ALA A 221 -17.64 -14.15 -5.94
CA ALA A 221 -18.36 -13.42 -4.89
C ALA A 221 -17.97 -11.93 -4.82
N SER A 222 -16.69 -11.64 -4.61
CA SER A 222 -16.10 -10.30 -4.53
C SER A 222 -14.57 -10.44 -4.58
N PRO A 223 -13.83 -9.51 -5.21
CA PRO A 223 -12.37 -9.54 -5.18
C PRO A 223 -11.79 -9.44 -3.75
N TYR A 224 -12.58 -8.96 -2.77
CA TYR A 224 -12.14 -8.75 -1.40
C TYR A 224 -12.52 -9.90 -0.44
N ALA A 225 -13.40 -10.82 -0.85
CA ALA A 225 -13.91 -11.88 0.03
C ALA A 225 -12.80 -12.76 0.62
N VAL A 226 -11.76 -13.04 -0.17
CA VAL A 226 -10.62 -13.86 0.25
C VAL A 226 -9.77 -13.20 1.34
N ILE A 227 -9.81 -11.87 1.50
CA ILE A 227 -9.09 -11.15 2.54
C ILE A 227 -9.58 -11.56 3.92
N TYR A 228 -10.90 -11.80 4.08
CA TYR A 228 -11.48 -12.31 5.32
C TYR A 228 -10.91 -13.68 5.69
N LYS A 229 -10.88 -14.60 4.73
CA LYS A 229 -10.30 -15.94 4.90
C LYS A 229 -8.83 -15.84 5.31
N TRP A 230 -8.03 -15.06 4.58
CA TRP A 230 -6.61 -14.94 4.85
C TRP A 230 -6.31 -14.27 6.19
N ARG A 231 -7.07 -13.25 6.57
CA ARG A 231 -6.90 -12.59 7.86
C ARG A 231 -7.29 -13.50 9.01
N LEU A 232 -8.32 -14.32 8.84
CA LEU A 232 -8.75 -15.31 9.82
C LEU A 232 -7.68 -16.39 10.03
N GLU A 233 -7.16 -16.97 8.94
CA GLU A 233 -6.05 -17.92 8.99
C GLU A 233 -4.82 -17.31 9.68
N GLN A 234 -4.49 -16.05 9.39
CA GLN A 234 -3.40 -15.33 10.04
C GLN A 234 -3.63 -15.22 11.55
N GLU A 235 -4.85 -14.88 11.98
CA GLU A 235 -5.19 -14.74 13.40
C GLU A 235 -5.11 -16.09 14.12
N HIS A 236 -5.65 -17.15 13.52
CA HIS A 236 -5.59 -18.51 14.08
C HIS A 236 -4.16 -19.01 14.21
N ASN A 237 -3.33 -18.80 13.18
CA ASN A 237 -1.92 -19.16 13.20
C ASN A 237 -1.12 -18.40 14.27
N MET A 238 -1.45 -17.12 14.50
CA MET A 238 -0.85 -16.32 15.56
C MET A 238 -1.28 -16.83 16.95
N LYS A 239 -2.59 -17.04 17.15
CA LYS A 239 -3.15 -17.58 18.40
C LYS A 239 -2.55 -18.93 18.77
N ALA A 240 -2.34 -19.81 17.79
CA ALA A 240 -1.68 -21.11 18.01
C ALA A 240 -0.24 -20.98 18.55
N LYS A 241 0.46 -19.88 18.25
CA LYS A 241 1.87 -19.66 18.63
C LYS A 241 2.08 -18.83 19.89
N ASN A 242 1.06 -18.09 20.35
CA ASN A 242 1.18 -17.14 21.47
C ASN A 242 0.28 -17.48 22.68
N GLY A 243 -0.24 -18.71 22.73
CA GLY A 243 -1.08 -19.18 23.82
C GLY A 243 -2.55 -18.72 23.73
N GLY A 244 -3.07 -18.56 22.51
CA GLY A 244 -4.48 -18.26 22.25
C GLY A 244 -4.85 -16.78 22.31
N LYS A 245 -3.87 -15.87 22.42
CA LYS A 245 -4.10 -14.42 22.55
C LYS A 245 -4.32 -13.80 21.18
N GLY A 246 -5.48 -13.19 20.97
CA GLY A 246 -5.84 -12.55 19.72
C GLY A 246 -7.33 -12.24 19.63
N MET A 247 -7.76 -11.75 18.48
CA MET A 247 -9.16 -11.47 18.17
C MET A 247 -9.98 -12.76 18.07
N THR A 248 -11.29 -12.62 18.32
CA THR A 248 -12.29 -13.63 17.92
C THR A 248 -12.51 -13.57 16.41
N ASP A 249 -13.16 -14.59 15.86
CA ASP A 249 -13.42 -14.67 14.42
C ASP A 249 -14.35 -13.53 13.96
N GLU A 250 -15.32 -13.15 14.80
CA GLU A 250 -16.20 -11.99 14.58
C GLU A 250 -15.41 -10.68 14.64
N ALA A 251 -14.51 -10.53 15.61
CA ALA A 251 -13.66 -9.35 15.70
C ALA A 251 -12.69 -9.25 14.51
N VAL A 252 -12.23 -10.38 13.96
CA VAL A 252 -11.46 -10.41 12.72
C VAL A 252 -12.29 -9.91 11.54
N LYS A 253 -13.56 -10.34 11.41
CA LYS A 253 -14.44 -9.85 10.35
C LYS A 253 -14.57 -8.32 10.44
N LYS A 254 -14.95 -7.80 11.60
CA LYS A 254 -15.09 -6.35 11.85
C LYS A 254 -13.80 -5.58 11.61
N PHE A 255 -12.66 -6.18 11.94
CA PHE A 255 -11.36 -5.64 11.61
C PHE A 255 -11.20 -5.50 10.09
N VAL A 256 -11.49 -6.54 9.31
CA VAL A 256 -11.36 -6.51 7.83
C VAL A 256 -12.39 -5.57 7.20
N ASP A 257 -13.63 -5.54 7.68
CA ASP A 257 -14.71 -4.66 7.20
C ASP A 257 -14.22 -3.21 7.10
N ARG A 258 -13.48 -2.75 8.13
CA ARG A 258 -12.92 -1.39 8.18
C ARG A 258 -11.89 -1.08 7.10
N TYR A 259 -11.25 -2.07 6.48
CA TYR A 259 -10.26 -1.85 5.40
C TYR A 259 -10.88 -1.88 4.00
N ILE A 260 -12.07 -2.47 3.84
CA ILE A 260 -12.74 -2.58 2.54
C ILE A 260 -12.92 -1.23 1.84
N PRO A 261 -13.35 -0.14 2.52
CA PRO A 261 -13.42 1.18 1.88
C PRO A 261 -12.08 1.60 1.25
N GLY A 262 -10.95 1.27 1.90
CA GLY A 262 -9.64 1.59 1.36
C GLY A 262 -9.39 0.94 -0.01
N TYR A 263 -9.75 -0.35 -0.14
CA TYR A 263 -9.60 -1.08 -1.40
C TYR A 263 -10.55 -0.59 -2.48
N VAL A 264 -11.83 -0.37 -2.15
CA VAL A 264 -12.87 0.04 -3.10
C VAL A 264 -12.59 1.43 -3.68
N PHE A 265 -12.16 2.38 -2.84
CA PHE A 265 -12.05 3.77 -3.26
C PHE A 265 -10.68 4.14 -3.82
N PHE A 266 -9.59 3.51 -3.36
CA PHE A 266 -8.24 4.08 -3.59
C PHE A 266 -7.22 3.12 -4.21
N SER A 267 -7.57 1.85 -4.42
CA SER A 267 -6.58 0.83 -4.83
C SER A 267 -6.09 0.97 -6.27
N ASP A 268 -6.91 1.54 -7.17
CA ASP A 268 -6.54 1.78 -8.58
C ASP A 268 -5.37 2.76 -8.70
N GLY A 269 -5.15 3.60 -7.68
CA GLY A 269 -4.00 4.51 -7.60
C GLY A 269 -2.64 3.82 -7.73
N VAL A 270 -2.56 2.52 -7.43
CA VAL A 270 -1.34 1.71 -7.66
C VAL A 270 -0.95 1.72 -9.14
N THR A 271 -1.92 1.68 -10.05
CA THR A 271 -1.69 1.71 -11.50
C THR A 271 -1.81 3.13 -12.05
N ASP A 272 -2.83 3.87 -11.62
CA ASP A 272 -3.21 5.12 -12.28
C ASP A 272 -2.55 6.36 -11.67
N GLY A 273 -2.09 6.31 -10.41
CA GLY A 273 -1.62 7.50 -9.70
C GLY A 273 -2.74 8.51 -9.45
N LEU A 274 -2.50 9.80 -9.68
CA LEU A 274 -3.52 10.84 -9.57
C LEU A 274 -4.30 10.99 -10.87
N VAL A 275 -5.62 10.78 -10.80
CA VAL A 275 -6.56 11.03 -11.90
C VAL A 275 -7.42 12.25 -11.56
N GLY A 276 -7.45 13.23 -12.46
CA GLY A 276 -8.12 14.51 -12.25
C GLY A 276 -7.39 15.46 -11.30
N ARG A 277 -7.94 16.67 -11.10
CA ARG A 277 -7.36 17.68 -10.22
C ARG A 277 -7.83 17.47 -8.78
N VAL A 278 -6.97 16.90 -7.94
CA VAL A 278 -7.21 16.77 -6.50
C VAL A 278 -6.59 17.98 -5.77
N GLU A 279 -7.42 18.83 -5.17
CA GLU A 279 -6.94 20.01 -4.45
C GLU A 279 -6.06 19.64 -3.23
N GLY A 280 -4.97 20.38 -3.03
CA GLY A 280 -4.06 20.18 -1.90
C GLY A 280 -3.00 19.08 -2.10
N VAL A 281 -2.89 18.52 -3.31
CA VAL A 281 -1.78 17.63 -3.69
C VAL A 281 -0.83 18.37 -4.63
N ASP A 282 0.24 18.96 -4.08
CA ASP A 282 1.31 19.55 -4.88
C ASP A 282 2.35 18.47 -5.21
N VAL A 283 2.16 17.75 -6.33
CA VAL A 283 3.21 16.85 -6.85
C VAL A 283 3.97 17.57 -7.96
N PRO A 284 5.30 17.80 -7.81
CA PRO A 284 6.11 18.27 -8.92
C PRO A 284 6.04 17.27 -10.08
N LEU A 285 5.82 17.73 -11.31
CA LEU A 285 6.02 16.91 -12.49
C LEU A 285 7.50 16.50 -12.55
N LYS A 286 7.82 15.22 -12.36
CA LYS A 286 9.17 14.71 -12.63
C LYS A 286 9.41 14.80 -14.15
N ALA A 287 10.44 15.54 -14.55
CA ALA A 287 10.74 15.88 -15.95
C ALA A 287 11.07 14.66 -16.84
N ASP A 288 11.24 13.46 -16.28
CA ASP A 288 11.76 12.30 -17.00
C ASP A 288 10.68 11.32 -17.50
N ASN A 289 9.40 11.56 -17.19
CA ASN A 289 8.28 10.72 -17.67
C ASN A 289 7.47 11.41 -18.78
N ALA A 290 8.16 11.95 -19.79
CA ALA A 290 7.46 12.37 -21.00
C ALA A 290 6.88 11.12 -21.70
N PRO A 291 5.55 11.05 -21.94
CA PRO A 291 4.99 10.00 -22.76
C PRO A 291 5.64 10.06 -24.16
N ALA A 292 5.99 8.91 -24.72
CA ALA A 292 6.41 8.82 -26.11
C ALA A 292 5.34 9.52 -26.97
N LYS A 293 5.75 10.59 -27.69
CA LYS A 293 4.88 11.49 -28.44
C LYS A 293 3.78 10.73 -29.19
N ALA A 294 2.53 10.88 -28.75
CA ALA A 294 1.39 10.69 -29.63
C ALA A 294 1.34 11.92 -30.56
N THR A 295 1.38 11.67 -31.86
CA THR A 295 1.17 12.69 -32.90
C THR A 295 -0.22 13.29 -32.75
N GLU A 296 -0.30 14.53 -32.26
CA GLU A 296 -1.54 15.31 -32.24
C GLU A 296 -1.85 15.82 -33.66
N THR A 297 -2.95 15.35 -34.24
CA THR A 297 -3.70 16.10 -35.25
C THR A 297 -4.87 16.78 -34.54
N LEU A 298 -4.86 18.11 -34.53
CA LEU A 298 -5.94 18.96 -34.00
C LEU A 298 -7.27 18.70 -34.75
N PRO A 299 -8.40 18.48 -34.05
CA PRO A 299 -9.70 18.65 -34.66
C PRO A 299 -10.26 20.06 -34.40
N THR A 300 -10.97 20.55 -35.41
CA THR A 300 -11.76 21.79 -35.42
C THR A 300 -13.04 21.66 -34.57
N PRO A 301 -13.61 22.78 -34.09
CA PRO A 301 -14.71 22.75 -33.13
C PRO A 301 -16.06 22.56 -33.83
N THR A 302 -16.82 21.55 -33.44
CA THR A 302 -18.27 21.47 -33.68
C THR A 302 -18.96 21.00 -32.42
N ASP A 303 -19.87 21.85 -31.93
CA ASP A 303 -20.75 21.62 -30.78
C ASP A 303 -21.73 20.48 -31.04
N ALA A 304 -21.58 19.37 -30.32
CA ALA A 304 -22.64 18.42 -29.99
C ALA A 304 -22.21 17.59 -28.77
N PRO A 305 -23.12 17.26 -27.82
CA PRO A 305 -22.76 16.46 -26.65
C PRO A 305 -22.57 15.00 -27.10
N SER A 306 -21.36 14.48 -27.02
CA SER A 306 -21.07 13.07 -27.32
C SER A 306 -21.16 12.23 -26.05
N GLU A 307 -21.97 11.17 -26.11
CA GLU A 307 -21.91 9.99 -25.26
C GLU A 307 -20.51 9.37 -25.33
N ASP A 308 -19.62 9.71 -24.40
CA ASP A 308 -18.24 9.18 -24.36
C ASP A 308 -17.77 9.11 -22.89
N ASP A 309 -18.60 8.56 -22.00
CA ASP A 309 -18.32 8.40 -20.56
C ASP A 309 -17.50 7.13 -20.22
N ASP A 310 -17.10 6.33 -21.22
CA ASP A 310 -16.45 5.02 -21.02
C ASP A 310 -14.97 4.98 -21.47
N LYS A 311 -14.36 6.14 -21.75
CA LYS A 311 -12.91 6.22 -21.96
C LYS A 311 -12.19 6.32 -20.61
N PRO A 312 -11.18 5.48 -20.33
CA PRO A 312 -10.39 5.60 -19.10
C PRO A 312 -9.75 7.00 -19.04
N ARG A 313 -10.11 7.77 -18.00
CA ARG A 313 -9.57 9.12 -17.77
C ARG A 313 -8.06 8.99 -17.60
N GLN A 314 -7.28 9.70 -18.42
CA GLN A 314 -5.82 9.61 -18.34
C GLN A 314 -5.30 10.18 -16.99
N PRO A 315 -4.27 9.57 -16.39
CA PRO A 315 -3.62 10.11 -15.21
C PRO A 315 -3.13 11.55 -15.43
N THR A 316 -3.45 12.43 -14.49
CA THR A 316 -2.87 13.78 -14.45
C THR A 316 -1.44 13.76 -13.91
N HIS A 317 -1.15 12.83 -13.00
CA HIS A 317 0.19 12.57 -12.50
C HIS A 317 0.36 11.05 -12.33
N PRO A 318 0.94 10.36 -13.34
CA PRO A 318 1.15 8.92 -13.26
C PRO A 318 2.23 8.59 -12.23
N PRO A 319 2.16 7.42 -11.58
CA PRO A 319 3.10 7.07 -10.53
C PRO A 319 4.53 6.89 -11.08
N SER A 320 5.54 7.16 -10.24
CA SER A 320 6.95 7.11 -10.64
C SER A 320 7.47 5.73 -11.05
N TRP A 321 6.73 4.67 -10.74
CA TRP A 321 7.02 3.29 -11.11
C TRP A 321 6.30 2.82 -12.38
N ARG A 322 5.60 3.69 -13.11
CA ARG A 322 4.93 3.30 -14.37
C ARG A 322 5.92 2.63 -15.33
N GLY A 323 5.57 1.45 -15.85
CA GLY A 323 6.45 0.62 -16.69
C GLY A 323 7.51 -0.18 -15.92
N ARG A 324 7.53 -0.08 -14.59
CA ARG A 324 8.38 -0.85 -13.66
C ARG A 324 7.53 -1.56 -12.60
N GLY A 325 6.21 -1.60 -12.77
CA GLY A 325 5.28 -2.36 -11.95
C GLY A 325 5.32 -3.86 -12.26
N LEU A 326 5.13 -4.67 -11.23
CA LEU A 326 4.93 -6.12 -11.32
C LEU A 326 3.76 -6.50 -10.41
N ARG A 327 2.75 -7.14 -10.98
CA ARG A 327 1.59 -7.68 -10.26
C ARG A 327 1.67 -9.19 -10.28
N LEU A 328 1.60 -9.81 -9.11
CA LEU A 328 1.45 -11.26 -8.95
C LEU A 328 0.00 -11.56 -8.56
N ILE A 329 -0.66 -12.39 -9.36
CA ILE A 329 -2.00 -12.88 -9.09
C ILE A 329 -1.86 -14.12 -8.21
N ILE A 330 -2.44 -14.08 -7.02
CA ILE A 330 -2.32 -15.13 -6.00
C ILE A 330 -3.66 -15.83 -5.74
N ALA A 331 -3.65 -17.16 -5.76
CA ALA A 331 -4.81 -17.97 -5.43
C ALA A 331 -5.10 -17.95 -3.91
N PRO A 332 -6.27 -18.47 -3.45
CA PRO A 332 -6.61 -18.50 -2.02
C PRO A 332 -5.61 -19.24 -1.10
N ASP A 333 -4.76 -20.12 -1.63
CA ASP A 333 -3.66 -20.77 -0.91
C ASP A 333 -2.34 -19.96 -0.95
N ARG A 334 -2.38 -18.76 -1.53
CA ARG A 334 -1.27 -17.82 -1.77
C ARG A 334 -0.24 -18.29 -2.80
N SER A 335 -0.54 -19.33 -3.58
CA SER A 335 0.26 -19.71 -4.72
C SER A 335 0.13 -18.68 -5.86
N VAL A 336 1.22 -18.45 -6.60
CA VAL A 336 1.21 -17.54 -7.76
C VAL A 336 0.57 -18.28 -8.93
N VAL A 337 -0.52 -17.73 -9.47
CA VAL A 337 -1.27 -18.29 -10.61
C VAL A 337 -1.23 -17.41 -11.87
N GLY A 338 -0.68 -16.21 -11.75
CA GLY A 338 -0.49 -15.31 -12.89
C GLY A 338 0.42 -14.15 -12.52
N MET A 339 0.87 -13.42 -13.54
CA MET A 339 1.65 -12.20 -13.37
C MET A 339 1.39 -11.21 -14.51
N GLU A 340 1.56 -9.92 -14.22
CA GLU A 340 1.36 -8.82 -15.17
C GLU A 340 2.36 -7.70 -14.86
N HIS A 341 2.89 -7.05 -15.91
CA HIS A 341 3.68 -5.82 -15.77
C HIS A 341 2.79 -4.59 -16.04
N PHE A 342 3.01 -3.50 -15.31
CA PHE A 342 2.22 -2.26 -15.44
C PHE A 342 3.05 -0.98 -15.26
#